data_AF-A0A2M8QF00-F1
#
_entry.id   AF-A0A2M8QF00-F1
#
_cell.length_a   1.000
_cell.length_b   1.000
_cell.length_c   1.000
_cell.angle_alpha   90.00
_cell.angle_beta   90.00
_cell.angle_gamma   90.00
#
_symmetry.space_group_name_H-M   'P 1'
#
loop_
_entity.id
_entity.type
_entity.pdbx_description
1 polymer ?
#
loop_
_entity_poly.entity_id
_entity_poly.type
_entity_poly.pdbx_seq_one_letter_code
_entity_poly.pdbx_strand_id
1 'polypeptide(L)'
;MKATVTASLLNVRLKPSLEGTVIGLLPQGAVVDVLSVKDGWAAVPLQVSGVDLRFGPNQSDQPVSVFVSTTWLEFESEPLPEPDHPTHTTFKLGIHAMTNSEVAFEEARRGCKFFLCMDNFAGASQLKRAHPDAVVMVRRFFEHGVVPSVEQIINGLGGATDKHLIYIGLNEADQLGQDGNDLRRRAQIDLEVARRIKQGSGATYAAGTFSMGCPDFTNPETCQIIRELYAPAYNNGLIAFDMHLYSPHPQHINQPDEWKWFERRWEFLFTRCGFDPTVRAIYCSECGLDQSSVGGFRAHAYSQEKFRDWCDKYIRLQSAPLVVDGKSYPSPIIGGAIFQASDHNRWQGYEISPYLPTLRQFYAGLPVRVAPEDQSPARGARRRAARKSAIRHRAA
;
A
#
# COMPACT_ATOMS: atom_id res chain seq x y z
N MET A 1 -13.83 15.77 -24.16
CA MET A 1 -14.82 15.06 -23.32
C MET A 1 -15.31 13.84 -24.09
N LYS A 2 -15.55 12.71 -23.41
CA LYS A 2 -16.13 11.52 -24.03
C LYS A 2 -17.51 11.24 -23.48
N ALA A 3 -18.35 10.57 -24.26
CA ALA A 3 -19.67 10.12 -23.82
C ALA A 3 -20.01 8.75 -24.39
N THR A 4 -20.75 7.96 -23.62
CA THR A 4 -21.26 6.65 -24.02
C THR A 4 -22.74 6.75 -24.40
N VAL A 5 -23.11 6.15 -25.54
CA VAL A 5 -24.50 6.13 -26.01
C VAL A 5 -25.34 5.15 -25.19
N THR A 6 -26.42 5.64 -24.57
CA THR A 6 -27.32 4.83 -23.73
C THR A 6 -28.57 4.34 -24.46
N ALA A 7 -28.95 4.98 -25.57
CA ALA A 7 -30.05 4.53 -26.42
C ALA A 7 -29.67 3.29 -27.23
N SER A 8 -30.64 2.42 -27.52
CA SER A 8 -30.45 1.25 -28.39
C SER A 8 -29.86 1.62 -29.76
N LEU A 9 -30.36 2.72 -30.35
CA LEU A 9 -29.85 3.37 -31.55
C LEU A 9 -30.05 4.89 -31.44
N LEU A 10 -28.98 5.67 -31.62
CA LEU A 10 -29.00 7.13 -31.52
C LEU A 10 -28.80 7.79 -32.89
N ASN A 11 -29.71 8.68 -33.27
CA ASN A 11 -29.62 9.44 -34.52
C ASN A 11 -28.50 10.49 -34.49
N VAL A 12 -27.65 10.49 -35.54
CA VAL A 12 -26.64 11.51 -35.83
C VAL A 12 -27.19 12.46 -36.89
N ARG A 13 -27.12 13.77 -36.65
CA ARG A 13 -27.78 14.81 -37.46
C ARG A 13 -26.82 15.89 -37.93
N LEU A 14 -27.16 16.54 -39.05
CA LEU A 14 -26.40 17.69 -39.58
C LEU A 14 -26.64 19.01 -38.82
N LYS A 15 -27.75 19.12 -38.09
CA LYS A 15 -28.10 20.29 -37.27
C LYS A 15 -28.52 19.83 -35.87
N PRO A 16 -28.25 20.63 -34.83
CA PRO A 16 -28.67 20.34 -33.46
C PRO A 16 -30.17 20.65 -33.27
N SER A 17 -31.03 19.92 -33.99
CA SER A 17 -32.47 20.04 -33.89
C SER A 17 -33.17 18.76 -34.32
N LEU A 18 -34.41 18.57 -33.87
CA LEU A 18 -35.23 17.42 -34.27
C LEU A 18 -35.61 17.45 -35.77
N GLU A 19 -35.58 18.63 -36.38
CA GLU A 19 -35.78 18.85 -37.82
C GLU A 19 -34.50 18.66 -38.64
N GLY A 20 -33.33 18.57 -38.00
CA GLY A 20 -32.06 18.36 -38.69
C GLY A 20 -32.01 17.01 -39.39
N THR A 21 -31.53 16.98 -40.64
CA THR A 21 -31.39 15.75 -41.43
C THR A 21 -30.56 14.71 -40.69
N VAL A 22 -31.10 13.50 -40.54
CA VAL A 22 -30.38 12.32 -40.00
C VAL A 22 -29.44 11.79 -41.08
N ILE A 23 -28.18 11.60 -40.72
CA ILE A 23 -27.11 11.15 -41.62
C ILE A 23 -26.43 9.86 -41.16
N GLY A 24 -26.78 9.37 -39.96
CA GLY A 24 -26.22 8.14 -39.42
C GLY A 24 -26.88 7.73 -38.10
N LEU A 25 -26.44 6.58 -37.61
CA LEU A 25 -26.89 5.97 -36.36
C LEU A 25 -25.67 5.52 -35.55
N LEU A 26 -25.72 5.73 -34.24
CA LEU A 26 -24.76 5.16 -33.29
C LEU A 26 -25.44 4.06 -32.46
N PRO A 27 -24.83 2.87 -32.32
CA PRO A 27 -25.38 1.82 -31.49
C PRO A 27 -25.18 2.11 -30.00
N GLN A 28 -25.99 1.46 -29.16
CA GLN A 28 -25.80 1.46 -27.70
C GLN A 28 -24.38 1.03 -27.32
N GLY A 29 -23.79 1.70 -26.35
CA GLY A 29 -22.43 1.45 -25.89
C GLY A 29 -21.35 2.04 -26.80
N ALA A 30 -21.69 2.67 -27.93
CA ALA A 30 -20.73 3.43 -28.71
C ALA A 30 -20.19 4.60 -27.89
N VAL A 31 -18.86 4.73 -27.88
CA VAL A 31 -18.17 5.85 -27.24
C VAL A 31 -17.88 6.91 -28.30
N VAL A 32 -18.26 8.15 -28.02
CA VAL A 32 -18.04 9.29 -28.91
C VAL A 32 -17.21 10.37 -28.24
N ASP A 33 -16.34 11.01 -29.01
CA ASP A 33 -15.70 12.25 -28.61
C ASP A 33 -16.69 13.41 -28.77
N VAL A 34 -16.86 14.19 -27.71
CA VAL A 34 -17.74 15.35 -27.67
C VAL A 34 -16.89 16.61 -27.73
N LEU A 35 -17.10 17.39 -28.79
CA LEU A 35 -16.44 18.66 -29.08
C LEU A 35 -17.05 19.80 -28.26
N SER A 36 -18.39 19.79 -28.13
CA SER A 36 -19.13 20.80 -27.35
C SER A 36 -20.54 20.32 -27.05
N VAL A 37 -21.15 20.84 -25.99
CA VAL A 37 -22.57 20.65 -25.67
C VAL A 37 -23.26 22.00 -25.63
N LYS A 38 -24.41 22.11 -26.31
CA LYS A 38 -25.26 23.31 -26.26
C LYS A 38 -26.72 22.94 -26.48
N ASP A 39 -27.60 23.52 -25.67
CA ASP A 39 -29.07 23.40 -25.80
C ASP A 39 -29.59 21.97 -25.96
N GLY A 40 -28.99 21.00 -25.24
CA GLY A 40 -29.39 19.59 -25.29
C GLY A 40 -28.82 18.78 -26.46
N TRP A 41 -27.87 19.35 -27.21
CA TRP A 41 -27.18 18.69 -28.32
C TRP A 41 -25.67 18.66 -28.11
N ALA A 42 -25.06 17.49 -28.35
CA ALA A 42 -23.62 17.31 -28.39
C ALA A 42 -23.14 17.38 -29.84
N ALA A 43 -22.11 18.18 -30.09
CA ALA A 43 -21.35 18.16 -31.33
C ALA A 43 -20.26 17.10 -31.22
N VAL A 44 -20.20 16.18 -32.19
CA VAL A 44 -19.23 15.09 -32.29
C VAL A 44 -18.53 15.16 -33.66
N PRO A 45 -17.26 14.72 -33.78
CA PRO A 45 -16.58 14.74 -35.07
C PRO A 45 -17.20 13.71 -36.02
N LEU A 46 -17.40 14.09 -37.28
CA LEU A 46 -17.83 13.18 -38.32
C LEU A 46 -16.66 12.30 -38.75
N GLN A 47 -16.80 10.99 -38.59
CA GLN A 47 -15.76 10.02 -38.94
C GLN A 47 -16.09 9.22 -40.20
N VAL A 48 -15.07 9.00 -41.03
CA VAL A 48 -15.11 8.04 -42.14
C VAL A 48 -13.98 7.03 -41.94
N SER A 49 -14.32 5.75 -41.85
CA SER A 49 -13.37 4.66 -41.58
C SER A 49 -12.50 4.88 -40.33
N GLY A 50 -13.08 5.47 -39.28
CA GLY A 50 -12.40 5.74 -38.01
C GLY A 50 -11.49 6.98 -38.02
N VAL A 51 -11.54 7.79 -39.08
CA VAL A 51 -10.76 9.03 -39.21
C VAL A 51 -11.72 10.22 -39.21
N ASP A 52 -11.43 11.23 -38.38
CA ASP A 52 -12.18 12.49 -38.35
C ASP A 52 -12.04 13.22 -39.69
N LEU A 53 -13.17 13.54 -40.31
CA LEU A 53 -13.19 14.48 -41.42
C LEU A 53 -12.92 15.88 -40.88
N ARG A 54 -12.04 16.61 -41.57
CA ARG A 54 -11.64 17.97 -41.22
C ARG A 54 -11.99 18.91 -42.37
N PHE A 55 -12.21 20.18 -42.04
CA PHE A 55 -12.27 21.20 -43.08
C PHE A 55 -10.92 21.29 -43.80
N GLY A 56 -10.93 21.68 -45.08
CA GLY A 56 -9.71 21.74 -45.87
C GLY A 56 -8.66 22.70 -45.25
N PRO A 57 -7.38 22.57 -45.62
CA PRO A 57 -6.27 23.31 -44.99
C PRO A 57 -6.39 24.84 -45.03
N ASN A 58 -7.24 25.38 -45.92
CA ASN A 58 -7.48 26.82 -46.06
C ASN A 58 -8.67 27.34 -45.24
N GLN A 59 -9.39 26.48 -44.49
CA GLN A 59 -10.59 26.86 -43.75
C GLN A 59 -10.41 26.71 -42.24
N SER A 60 -9.97 25.54 -41.76
CA SER A 60 -9.71 25.28 -40.34
C SER A 60 -9.18 23.86 -40.15
N ASP A 61 -8.28 23.64 -39.20
CA ASP A 61 -7.91 22.27 -38.76
C ASP A 61 -8.95 21.67 -37.78
N GLN A 62 -10.12 22.29 -37.64
CA GLN A 62 -11.19 21.75 -36.82
C GLN A 62 -11.93 20.60 -37.53
N PRO A 63 -12.36 19.56 -36.79
CA PRO A 63 -13.18 18.50 -37.35
C PRO A 63 -14.53 19.02 -37.83
N VAL A 64 -15.09 18.37 -38.84
CA VAL A 64 -16.47 18.58 -39.28
C VAL A 64 -17.39 18.02 -38.20
N SER A 65 -18.23 18.88 -37.62
CA SER A 65 -19.12 18.49 -36.53
C SER A 65 -20.48 17.99 -37.03
N VAL A 66 -20.99 16.95 -36.38
CA VAL A 66 -22.36 16.45 -36.48
C VAL A 66 -22.95 16.36 -35.08
N PHE A 67 -24.27 16.23 -34.97
CA PHE A 67 -24.99 16.45 -33.71
C PHE A 67 -25.79 15.24 -33.26
N VAL A 68 -25.72 14.93 -31.97
CA VAL A 68 -26.52 13.91 -31.30
C VAL A 68 -27.21 14.50 -30.06
N SER A 69 -28.35 13.95 -29.67
CA SER A 69 -29.07 14.43 -28.48
C SER A 69 -28.33 14.00 -27.20
N THR A 70 -28.15 14.93 -26.26
CA THR A 70 -27.50 14.63 -24.97
C THR A 70 -28.37 13.82 -24.03
N THR A 71 -29.68 13.72 -24.28
CA THR A 71 -30.61 12.90 -23.50
C THR A 71 -30.18 11.44 -23.45
N TRP A 72 -29.47 10.96 -24.48
CA TRP A 72 -29.04 9.58 -24.63
C TRP A 72 -27.53 9.41 -24.55
N LEU A 73 -26.86 10.34 -23.87
CA LEU A 73 -25.44 10.31 -23.61
C LEU A 73 -25.20 10.24 -22.10
N GLU A 74 -24.35 9.30 -21.71
CA GLU A 74 -23.70 9.30 -20.41
C GLU A 74 -22.30 9.88 -20.59
N PHE A 75 -22.09 11.11 -20.13
CA PHE A 75 -20.79 11.79 -20.23
C PHE A 75 -19.81 11.19 -19.23
N GLU A 76 -18.62 10.84 -19.69
CA GLU A 76 -17.52 10.50 -18.80
C GLU A 76 -17.19 11.75 -17.98
N SER A 77 -17.33 11.70 -16.65
CA SER A 77 -16.90 12.80 -15.81
C SER A 77 -15.39 12.93 -15.92
N GLU A 78 -14.91 14.09 -16.35
CA GLU A 78 -13.49 14.42 -16.20
C GLU A 78 -13.13 14.27 -14.71
N PRO A 79 -12.04 13.56 -14.37
CA PRO A 79 -11.58 13.55 -12.99
C PRO A 79 -11.29 15.00 -12.62
N LEU A 80 -11.92 15.46 -11.53
CA LEU A 80 -11.59 16.74 -10.91
C LEU A 80 -10.05 16.83 -10.79
N PRO A 81 -9.41 17.98 -11.08
CA PRO A 81 -8.00 18.14 -10.74
C PRO A 81 -7.88 17.96 -9.22
N GLU A 82 -7.25 16.85 -8.80
CA GLU A 82 -7.05 16.55 -7.39
C GLU A 82 -6.23 17.68 -6.75
N PRO A 83 -6.65 18.20 -5.58
CA PRO A 83 -5.81 19.13 -4.82
C PRO A 83 -4.58 18.36 -4.34
N ASP A 84 -3.50 18.42 -5.13
CA ASP A 84 -2.17 17.89 -4.84
C ASP A 84 -2.21 16.64 -3.93
N HIS A 85 -2.98 15.63 -4.36
CA HIS A 85 -3.02 14.35 -3.67
C HIS A 85 -1.79 13.57 -4.13
N PRO A 86 -0.88 13.18 -3.22
CA PRO A 86 0.30 12.45 -3.61
C PRO A 86 -0.14 11.14 -4.28
N THR A 87 0.13 11.06 -5.59
CA THR A 87 0.06 9.87 -6.43
C THR A 87 0.50 8.66 -5.62
N HIS A 88 -0.40 7.69 -5.41
CA HIS A 88 -0.16 6.39 -4.75
C HIS A 88 1.09 6.39 -3.86
N THR A 89 0.99 6.86 -2.60
CA THR A 89 2.15 6.69 -1.71
C THR A 89 2.41 5.19 -1.58
N THR A 90 3.50 4.75 -2.21
CA THR A 90 3.90 3.36 -2.28
C THR A 90 4.27 2.95 -0.86
N PHE A 91 3.79 1.77 -0.44
CA PHE A 91 4.17 1.20 0.85
C PHE A 91 5.70 1.18 0.97
N LYS A 92 6.23 1.75 2.06
CA LYS A 92 7.68 1.85 2.29
C LYS A 92 8.15 0.67 3.11
N LEU A 93 8.76 -0.32 2.47
CA LEU A 93 9.43 -1.42 3.17
C LEU A 93 10.84 -0.97 3.58
N GLY A 94 11.16 -1.14 4.85
CA GLY A 94 12.41 -0.68 5.44
C GLY A 94 12.93 -1.60 6.53
N ILE A 95 13.70 -1.05 7.47
CA ILE A 95 14.46 -1.85 8.44
C ILE A 95 14.16 -1.46 9.89
N HIS A 96 14.15 -2.46 10.76
CA HIS A 96 14.26 -2.24 12.19
C HIS A 96 15.76 -2.22 12.55
N ALA A 97 16.31 -1.04 12.80
CA ALA A 97 17.74 -0.83 13.02
C ALA A 97 18.18 -1.07 14.48
N MET A 98 17.23 -1.36 15.38
CA MET A 98 17.48 -1.47 16.82
C MET A 98 18.21 -0.21 17.32
N THR A 99 19.28 -0.36 18.08
CA THR A 99 20.14 0.72 18.58
C THR A 99 21.15 1.22 17.54
N ASN A 100 21.33 0.52 16.42
CA ASN A 100 22.39 0.75 15.47
C ASN A 100 22.02 1.88 14.50
N SER A 101 22.48 3.10 14.78
CA SER A 101 22.27 4.22 13.86
C SER A 101 23.10 4.12 12.59
N GLU A 102 24.29 3.52 12.63
CA GLU A 102 25.17 3.46 11.47
C GLU A 102 24.51 2.72 10.30
N VAL A 103 23.88 1.56 10.57
CA VAL A 103 23.13 0.82 9.54
C VAL A 103 21.93 1.62 9.04
N ALA A 104 21.22 2.35 9.93
CA ALA A 104 20.10 3.18 9.51
C ALA A 104 20.54 4.30 8.56
N PHE A 105 21.63 5.01 8.88
CA PHE A 105 22.19 6.06 8.02
C PHE A 105 22.74 5.51 6.69
N GLU A 106 23.39 4.34 6.71
CA GLU A 106 23.89 3.69 5.50
C GLU A 106 22.73 3.30 4.57
N GLU A 107 21.67 2.67 5.09
CA GLU A 107 20.52 2.30 4.28
C GLU A 107 19.70 3.51 3.83
N ALA A 108 19.62 4.57 4.64
CA ALA A 108 18.99 5.82 4.22
C ALA A 108 19.72 6.48 3.03
N ARG A 109 21.06 6.49 3.05
CA ARG A 109 21.88 6.94 1.91
C ARG A 109 21.68 6.07 0.65
N ARG A 110 21.28 4.81 0.82
CA ARG A 110 20.96 3.88 -0.27
C ARG A 110 19.50 3.95 -0.73
N GLY A 111 18.69 4.79 -0.09
CA GLY A 111 17.32 5.09 -0.50
C GLY A 111 16.24 4.56 0.43
N CYS A 112 16.57 3.86 1.53
CA CYS A 112 15.55 3.40 2.48
C CYS A 112 14.78 4.58 3.08
N LYS A 113 13.45 4.46 3.15
CA LYS A 113 12.56 5.54 3.63
C LYS A 113 11.71 5.14 4.84
N PHE A 114 11.94 3.99 5.44
CA PHE A 114 11.19 3.55 6.62
C PHE A 114 12.11 2.90 7.63
N PHE A 115 12.05 3.37 8.87
CA PHE A 115 12.94 2.92 9.94
C PHE A 115 12.18 2.79 11.24
N LEU A 116 12.50 1.74 11.99
CA LEU A 116 12.30 1.73 13.43
C LEU A 116 13.66 1.73 14.12
N CYS A 117 13.88 2.70 15.01
CA CYS A 117 15.05 2.80 15.88
C CYS A 117 14.64 2.56 17.34
N MET A 118 15.27 1.59 17.99
CA MET A 118 15.04 1.29 19.40
C MET A 118 16.15 1.89 20.26
N ASP A 119 15.78 2.53 21.35
CA ASP A 119 16.67 3.06 22.39
C ASP A 119 17.66 4.16 21.96
N ASN A 120 17.65 4.58 20.70
CA ASN A 120 18.58 5.57 20.14
C ASN A 120 17.84 6.78 19.51
N PHE A 121 17.23 7.60 20.36
CA PHE A 121 16.44 8.77 19.97
C PHE A 121 17.27 9.88 19.32
N ALA A 122 18.48 10.13 19.82
CA ALA A 122 19.37 11.13 19.25
C ALA A 122 19.79 10.77 17.82
N GLY A 123 20.14 9.51 17.58
CA GLY A 123 20.45 8.99 16.26
C GLY A 123 19.24 9.05 15.32
N ALA A 124 18.05 8.66 15.79
CA ALA A 124 16.81 8.75 15.02
C ALA A 124 16.47 10.20 14.62
N SER A 125 16.62 11.15 15.53
CA SER A 125 16.45 12.58 15.24
C SER A 125 17.46 13.09 14.22
N GLN A 126 18.72 12.67 14.31
CA GLN A 126 19.74 13.02 13.30
C GLN A 126 19.39 12.41 11.93
N LEU A 127 18.94 11.15 11.91
CA LEU A 127 18.51 10.45 10.70
C LEU A 127 17.37 11.19 10.02
N LYS A 128 16.33 11.56 10.78
CA LYS A 128 15.17 12.30 10.28
C LYS A 128 15.55 13.69 9.75
N ARG A 129 16.50 14.38 10.39
CA ARG A 129 17.03 15.67 9.88
C ARG A 129 17.81 15.51 8.58
N ALA A 130 18.63 14.47 8.47
CA ALA A 130 19.42 14.20 7.27
C ALA A 130 18.57 13.67 6.11
N HIS A 131 17.48 12.97 6.41
CA HIS A 131 16.54 12.40 5.44
C HIS A 131 15.10 12.81 5.79
N PRO A 132 14.69 14.06 5.49
CA PRO A 132 13.37 14.58 5.88
C PRO A 132 12.18 13.80 5.32
N ASP A 133 12.38 13.08 4.22
CA ASP A 133 11.37 12.26 3.55
C ASP A 133 11.25 10.83 4.12
N ALA A 134 12.17 10.42 5.02
CA ALA A 134 12.10 9.15 5.70
C ALA A 134 11.03 9.14 6.80
N VAL A 135 10.33 8.03 6.96
CA VAL A 135 9.48 7.73 8.11
C VAL A 135 10.37 7.09 9.17
N VAL A 136 10.46 7.73 10.34
CA VAL A 136 11.32 7.27 11.44
C VAL A 136 10.46 7.06 12.69
N MET A 137 10.21 5.80 12.99
CA MET A 137 9.58 5.36 14.22
C MET A 137 10.64 5.14 15.28
N VAL A 138 10.29 5.41 16.54
CA VAL A 138 11.17 5.21 17.69
C VAL A 138 10.45 4.55 18.85
N ARG A 139 11.18 3.70 19.56
CA ARG A 139 10.68 3.02 20.76
C ARG A 139 11.77 2.86 21.81
N ARG A 140 11.34 2.59 23.04
CA ARG A 140 12.18 2.24 24.20
C ARG A 140 11.87 0.80 24.60
N PHE A 141 12.87 0.05 25.04
CA PHE A 141 12.59 -1.20 25.75
C PHE A 141 12.10 -0.89 27.18
N PHE A 142 10.92 -1.39 27.53
CA PHE A 142 10.39 -1.34 28.90
C PHE A 142 10.44 -2.75 29.50
N GLU A 143 10.70 -2.84 30.80
CA GLU A 143 10.80 -4.11 31.50
C GLU A 143 9.48 -4.90 31.43
N HIS A 144 9.58 -6.22 31.30
CA HIS A 144 8.41 -7.09 31.20
C HIS A 144 7.71 -7.21 32.56
N GLY A 145 6.38 -7.29 32.55
CA GLY A 145 5.55 -7.45 33.74
C GLY A 145 5.40 -6.20 34.60
N VAL A 146 6.09 -5.10 34.27
CA VAL A 146 6.00 -3.83 34.99
C VAL A 146 5.32 -2.80 34.10
N VAL A 147 4.10 -2.40 34.46
CA VAL A 147 3.35 -1.37 33.71
C VAL A 147 3.91 0.03 34.07
N PRO A 148 4.61 0.72 33.16
CA PRO A 148 5.11 2.06 33.44
C PRO A 148 3.95 3.07 33.51
N SER A 149 4.12 4.11 34.31
CA SER A 149 3.23 5.27 34.28
C SER A 149 3.36 6.03 32.95
N VAL A 150 2.37 6.84 32.60
CA VAL A 150 2.42 7.73 31.42
C VAL A 150 3.69 8.59 31.42
N GLU A 151 4.07 9.12 32.59
CA GLU A 151 5.29 9.93 32.72
C GLU A 151 6.55 9.11 32.48
N GLN A 152 6.63 7.90 33.01
CA GLN A 152 7.76 6.99 32.78
C GLN A 152 7.87 6.61 31.29
N ILE A 153 6.74 6.41 30.60
CA ILE A 153 6.73 6.15 29.15
C ILE A 153 7.32 7.36 28.41
N ILE A 154 6.82 8.57 28.64
CA ILE A 154 7.28 9.78 27.94
C ILE A 154 8.76 10.05 28.23
N ASN A 155 9.20 9.93 29.49
CA ASN A 155 10.60 10.10 29.86
C ASN A 155 11.48 9.03 29.20
N GLY A 156 11.02 7.77 29.18
CA GLY A 156 11.68 6.67 28.49
C GLY A 156 11.86 6.93 26.99
N LEU A 157 10.89 7.60 26.37
CA LEU A 157 10.92 8.04 24.96
C LEU A 157 11.78 9.30 24.71
N GLY A 158 12.70 9.61 25.63
CA GLY A 158 13.55 10.80 25.53
C GLY A 158 12.77 12.11 25.67
N GLY A 159 11.67 12.08 26.42
CA GLY A 159 10.74 13.20 26.57
C GLY A 159 9.88 13.47 25.33
N ALA A 160 9.98 12.63 24.29
CA ALA A 160 9.28 12.79 23.02
C ALA A 160 9.38 14.20 22.39
N THR A 161 10.57 14.80 22.46
CA THR A 161 10.79 16.23 22.14
C THR A 161 10.88 16.54 20.64
N ASP A 162 11.12 15.54 19.78
CA ASP A 162 11.26 15.74 18.34
C ASP A 162 9.93 15.53 17.62
N LYS A 163 9.33 16.64 17.17
CA LYS A 163 8.03 16.64 16.47
C LYS A 163 8.00 15.86 15.16
N HIS A 164 9.15 15.51 14.59
CA HIS A 164 9.25 14.84 13.30
C HIS A 164 9.36 13.32 13.41
N LEU A 165 9.50 12.78 14.62
CA LEU A 165 9.52 11.35 14.89
C LEU A 165 8.12 10.80 15.17
N ILE A 166 7.99 9.48 15.02
CA ILE A 166 6.79 8.74 15.39
C ILE A 166 7.13 7.89 16.61
N TYR A 167 6.47 8.14 17.72
CA TYR A 167 6.76 7.48 18.98
C TYR A 167 5.83 6.28 19.19
N ILE A 168 6.40 5.19 19.71
CA ILE A 168 5.67 4.00 20.14
C ILE A 168 5.97 3.77 21.63
N GLY A 169 4.94 3.50 22.43
CA GLY A 169 5.07 3.24 23.87
C GLY A 169 5.19 1.76 24.20
N LEU A 170 4.13 1.21 24.79
CA LEU A 170 4.06 -0.20 25.20
C LEU A 170 4.17 -1.12 23.98
N ASN A 171 4.69 -2.33 24.18
CA ASN A 171 4.90 -3.30 23.11
C ASN A 171 4.29 -4.64 23.46
N GLU A 172 3.61 -5.24 22.47
CA GLU A 172 3.10 -6.60 22.56
C GLU A 172 2.29 -6.84 23.85
N ALA A 173 2.48 -7.99 24.49
CA ALA A 173 1.97 -8.31 25.83
C ALA A 173 3.04 -8.13 26.92
N ASP A 174 4.08 -7.32 26.68
CA ASP A 174 5.23 -7.24 27.58
C ASP A 174 4.84 -6.70 28.96
N GLN A 175 3.88 -5.76 29.02
CA GLN A 175 3.43 -5.13 30.27
C GLN A 175 1.96 -5.44 30.63
N LEU A 176 1.09 -5.59 29.64
CA LEU A 176 -0.36 -5.80 29.81
C LEU A 176 -0.85 -6.82 28.79
N GLY A 177 -1.92 -7.55 29.12
CA GLY A 177 -2.66 -8.34 28.15
C GLY A 177 -3.25 -7.51 27.00
N GLN A 178 -3.82 -8.20 26.02
CA GLN A 178 -4.26 -7.60 24.75
C GLN A 178 -5.77 -7.78 24.50
N ASP A 179 -6.52 -8.14 25.53
CA ASP A 179 -7.98 -8.32 25.53
C ASP A 179 -8.63 -7.75 26.80
N GLY A 180 -9.96 -7.72 26.81
CA GLY A 180 -10.78 -7.38 27.99
C GLY A 180 -10.33 -6.12 28.73
N ASN A 181 -10.16 -6.26 30.06
CA ASN A 181 -9.77 -5.14 30.93
C ASN A 181 -8.35 -4.63 30.66
N ASP A 182 -7.43 -5.50 30.26
CA ASP A 182 -6.05 -5.11 29.97
C ASP A 182 -5.98 -4.29 28.68
N LEU A 183 -6.76 -4.64 27.66
CA LEU A 183 -6.90 -3.85 26.43
C LEU A 183 -7.48 -2.46 26.72
N ARG A 184 -8.50 -2.37 27.58
CA ARG A 184 -9.06 -1.08 28.02
C ARG A 184 -8.01 -0.24 28.75
N ARG A 185 -7.26 -0.85 29.66
CA ARG A 185 -6.19 -0.17 30.41
C ARG A 185 -5.07 0.29 29.48
N ARG A 186 -4.65 -0.54 28.52
CA ARG A 186 -3.65 -0.18 27.52
C ARG A 186 -4.12 0.99 26.66
N ALA A 187 -5.37 0.98 26.19
CA ALA A 187 -5.95 2.09 25.44
C ALA A 187 -5.93 3.41 26.23
N GLN A 188 -6.27 3.38 27.51
CA GLN A 188 -6.20 4.57 28.36
C GLN A 188 -4.78 5.14 28.45
N ILE A 189 -3.78 4.27 28.62
CA ILE A 189 -2.36 4.66 28.67
C ILE A 189 -1.93 5.25 27.32
N ASP A 190 -2.16 4.54 26.22
CA ASP A 190 -1.78 4.96 24.87
C ASP A 190 -2.38 6.32 24.51
N LEU A 191 -3.68 6.51 24.77
CA LEU A 191 -4.36 7.77 24.48
C LEU A 191 -3.85 8.93 25.32
N GLU A 192 -3.50 8.69 26.59
CA GLU A 192 -2.96 9.75 27.45
C GLU A 192 -1.52 10.11 27.08
N VAL A 193 -0.68 9.12 26.76
CA VAL A 193 0.65 9.37 26.19
C VAL A 193 0.54 10.19 24.91
N ALA A 194 -0.35 9.80 23.99
CA ALA A 194 -0.59 10.53 22.75
C ALA A 194 -0.98 11.99 22.99
N ARG A 195 -1.92 12.26 23.91
CA ARG A 195 -2.33 13.63 24.26
C ARG A 195 -1.15 14.46 24.77
N ARG A 196 -0.36 13.92 25.69
CA ARG A 196 0.77 14.64 26.28
C ARG A 196 1.88 14.89 25.27
N ILE A 197 2.18 13.93 24.39
CA ILE A 197 3.14 14.12 23.29
C ILE A 197 2.63 15.19 22.32
N LYS A 198 1.34 15.14 21.96
CA LYS A 198 0.72 16.12 21.06
C LYS A 198 0.74 17.54 21.63
N GLN A 199 0.50 17.69 22.93
CA GLN A 199 0.58 18.98 23.63
C GLN A 199 2.01 19.49 23.80
N GLY A 200 2.97 18.59 24.02
CA GLY A 200 4.38 18.93 24.25
C GLY A 200 5.12 19.29 22.96
N SER A 201 5.39 18.31 22.11
CA SER A 201 6.15 18.50 20.88
C SER A 201 5.27 18.58 19.63
N GLY A 202 4.04 18.08 19.71
CA GLY A 202 3.18 17.91 18.53
C GLY A 202 3.51 16.67 17.70
N ALA A 203 4.45 15.82 18.15
CA ALA A 203 4.83 14.60 17.48
C ALA A 203 3.67 13.61 17.35
N THR A 204 3.83 12.64 16.45
CA THR A 204 2.88 11.55 16.28
C THR A 204 3.17 10.44 17.28
N TYR A 205 2.13 9.94 17.95
CA TYR A 205 2.18 8.69 18.71
C TYR A 205 1.43 7.60 17.94
N ALA A 206 2.08 6.47 17.69
CA ALA A 206 1.44 5.30 17.09
C ALA A 206 1.10 4.31 18.22
N ALA A 207 -0.19 4.18 18.51
CA ALA A 207 -0.71 3.28 19.53
C ALA A 207 -0.89 1.86 18.98
N GLY A 208 -1.20 0.89 19.85
CA GLY A 208 -1.68 -0.41 19.38
C GLY A 208 -0.62 -1.38 18.86
N THR A 209 0.65 -1.20 19.21
CA THR A 209 1.76 -2.15 18.96
C THR A 209 1.50 -3.46 19.70
N PHE A 210 0.60 -4.28 19.19
CA PHE A 210 0.16 -5.57 19.71
C PHE A 210 1.02 -6.69 19.11
N SER A 211 1.09 -7.84 19.77
CA SER A 211 1.76 -9.04 19.25
C SER A 211 1.16 -9.47 17.92
N MET A 212 1.94 -10.20 17.12
CA MET A 212 1.43 -10.82 15.91
C MET A 212 0.16 -11.63 16.19
N GLY A 213 -0.90 -11.39 15.40
CA GLY A 213 -2.20 -12.05 15.55
C GLY A 213 -3.09 -11.46 16.64
N CYS A 214 -2.59 -10.49 17.41
CA CYS A 214 -3.36 -9.76 18.42
C CYS A 214 -3.74 -8.35 17.92
N PRO A 215 -4.79 -7.74 18.49
CA PRO A 215 -5.77 -8.36 19.38
C PRO A 215 -6.72 -9.28 18.56
N ASP A 216 -7.53 -10.09 19.23
CA ASP A 216 -8.46 -11.01 18.55
C ASP A 216 -9.69 -10.28 17.98
N PHE A 217 -9.68 -9.97 16.69
CA PHE A 217 -10.80 -9.32 15.98
C PHE A 217 -11.98 -10.27 15.65
N THR A 218 -11.88 -11.55 16.00
CA THR A 218 -13.04 -12.46 15.97
C THR A 218 -13.92 -12.29 17.20
N ASN A 219 -13.34 -11.79 18.31
CA ASN A 219 -14.06 -11.48 19.53
C ASN A 219 -14.83 -10.13 19.40
N PRO A 220 -16.16 -10.13 19.56
CA PRO A 220 -16.96 -8.90 19.51
C PRO A 220 -16.58 -7.87 20.58
N GLU A 221 -16.20 -8.31 21.79
CA GLU A 221 -15.80 -7.41 22.87
C GLU A 221 -14.52 -6.66 22.51
N THR A 222 -13.53 -7.35 21.94
CA THR A 222 -12.30 -6.72 21.44
C THR A 222 -12.63 -5.65 20.41
N CYS A 223 -13.45 -5.97 19.41
CA CYS A 223 -13.85 -5.01 18.38
C CYS A 223 -14.58 -3.80 18.99
N GLN A 224 -15.42 -4.02 19.99
CA GLN A 224 -16.11 -2.96 20.71
C GLN A 224 -15.13 -2.05 21.46
N ILE A 225 -14.16 -2.61 22.20
CA ILE A 225 -13.14 -1.83 22.91
C ILE A 225 -12.34 -0.97 21.93
N ILE A 226 -11.86 -1.55 20.83
CA ILE A 226 -11.10 -0.80 19.82
C ILE A 226 -11.96 0.31 19.19
N ARG A 227 -13.23 0.02 18.89
CA ARG A 227 -14.18 0.99 18.33
C ARG A 227 -14.49 2.14 19.27
N GLU A 228 -14.67 1.88 20.56
CA GLU A 228 -15.06 2.90 21.52
C GLU A 228 -13.87 3.76 21.96
N LEU A 229 -12.67 3.17 22.07
CA LEU A 229 -11.51 3.85 22.64
C LEU A 229 -10.54 4.37 21.58
N TYR A 230 -10.12 3.54 20.62
CA TYR A 230 -9.09 3.92 19.65
C TYR A 230 -9.65 4.60 18.40
N ALA A 231 -10.76 4.13 17.85
CA ALA A 231 -11.28 4.67 16.58
C ALA A 231 -11.55 6.18 16.62
N PRO A 232 -12.17 6.76 17.68
CA PRO A 232 -12.39 8.21 17.72
C PRO A 232 -11.07 9.00 17.74
N ALA A 233 -10.04 8.48 18.42
CA ALA A 233 -8.73 9.11 18.51
C ALA A 233 -7.92 8.96 17.21
N TYR A 234 -8.08 7.85 16.49
CA TYR A 234 -7.49 7.67 15.17
C TYR A 234 -8.17 8.61 14.16
N ASN A 235 -9.51 8.59 14.11
CA ASN A 235 -10.30 9.34 13.14
C ASN A 235 -10.13 10.87 13.29
N ASN A 236 -9.86 11.36 14.50
CA ASN A 236 -9.59 12.79 14.74
C ASN A 236 -8.09 13.17 14.65
N GLY A 237 -7.21 12.22 14.32
CA GLY A 237 -5.77 12.45 14.14
C GLY A 237 -4.97 12.64 15.43
N LEU A 238 -5.51 12.27 16.60
CA LEU A 238 -4.75 12.25 17.86
C LEU A 238 -3.67 11.15 17.85
N ILE A 239 -4.01 9.97 17.33
CA ILE A 239 -3.09 8.84 17.22
C ILE A 239 -2.90 8.41 15.77
N ALA A 240 -1.73 7.86 15.50
CA ALA A 240 -1.57 6.84 14.48
C ALA A 240 -1.80 5.45 15.10
N PHE A 241 -1.87 4.41 14.28
CA PHE A 241 -2.01 3.04 14.76
C PHE A 241 -0.90 2.16 14.19
N ASP A 242 -0.23 1.43 15.07
CA ASP A 242 0.86 0.52 14.76
C ASP A 242 0.41 -0.93 14.89
N MET A 243 0.99 -1.85 14.10
CA MET A 243 0.73 -3.29 14.22
C MET A 243 1.96 -4.11 13.86
N HIS A 244 2.15 -5.25 14.54
CA HIS A 244 3.12 -6.27 14.12
C HIS A 244 2.50 -7.16 13.05
N LEU A 245 2.99 -7.07 11.81
CA LEU A 245 2.39 -7.69 10.62
C LEU A 245 3.35 -8.71 10.00
N TYR A 246 3.81 -9.65 10.82
CA TYR A 246 4.66 -10.76 10.42
C TYR A 246 3.91 -11.81 9.62
N SER A 247 4.61 -12.48 8.70
CA SER A 247 4.21 -13.79 8.23
C SER A 247 4.52 -14.83 9.32
N PRO A 248 3.53 -15.63 9.79
CA PRO A 248 3.68 -16.49 10.96
C PRO A 248 4.52 -17.75 10.70
N HIS A 249 4.69 -18.16 9.45
CA HIS A 249 5.60 -19.26 9.05
C HIS A 249 5.79 -19.27 7.51
N PRO A 250 6.81 -19.97 6.99
CA PRO A 250 7.13 -19.94 5.55
C PRO A 250 5.98 -20.34 4.62
N GLN A 251 5.15 -21.32 5.03
CA GLN A 251 4.04 -21.80 4.19
C GLN A 251 2.87 -20.81 4.13
N HIS A 252 2.67 -19.99 5.18
CA HIS A 252 1.60 -18.99 5.24
C HIS A 252 1.74 -17.92 4.15
N ILE A 253 2.98 -17.58 3.78
CA ILE A 253 3.29 -16.54 2.78
C ILE A 253 2.51 -16.77 1.47
N ASN A 254 2.18 -18.02 1.14
CA ASN A 254 1.48 -18.39 -0.10
C ASN A 254 0.00 -18.77 0.12
N GLN A 255 -0.63 -18.32 1.21
CA GLN A 255 -2.03 -18.62 1.55
C GLN A 255 -2.87 -17.33 1.52
N PRO A 256 -3.36 -16.89 0.35
CA PRO A 256 -4.03 -15.59 0.20
C PRO A 256 -5.28 -15.42 1.06
N ASP A 257 -6.01 -16.51 1.33
CA ASP A 257 -7.22 -16.48 2.14
C ASP A 257 -6.94 -16.24 3.64
N GLU A 258 -5.69 -16.45 4.07
CA GLU A 258 -5.23 -16.31 5.46
C GLU A 258 -4.53 -14.98 5.74
N TRP A 259 -4.10 -14.23 4.72
CA TRP A 259 -3.39 -12.95 4.89
C TRP A 259 -4.14 -11.92 5.73
N LYS A 260 -5.48 -11.93 5.70
CA LYS A 260 -6.33 -11.07 6.54
C LYS A 260 -6.11 -11.28 8.04
N TRP A 261 -5.57 -12.43 8.46
CA TRP A 261 -5.34 -12.73 9.87
C TRP A 261 -3.99 -12.24 10.39
N PHE A 262 -3.03 -12.00 9.49
CA PHE A 262 -1.66 -11.64 9.84
C PHE A 262 -1.23 -10.38 9.09
N GLU A 263 -0.72 -10.51 7.86
CA GLU A 263 -0.10 -9.40 7.14
C GLU A 263 -1.09 -8.25 6.82
N ARG A 264 -2.38 -8.56 6.60
CA ARG A 264 -3.46 -7.57 6.37
C ARG A 264 -4.43 -7.43 7.53
N ARG A 265 -4.06 -7.86 8.74
CA ARG A 265 -4.94 -7.81 9.91
C ARG A 265 -5.46 -6.40 10.25
N TRP A 266 -4.75 -5.36 9.84
CA TRP A 266 -5.18 -3.97 9.98
C TRP A 266 -6.53 -3.68 9.30
N GLU A 267 -6.99 -4.48 8.34
CA GLU A 267 -8.32 -4.32 7.71
C GLU A 267 -9.47 -4.41 8.71
N PHE A 268 -9.32 -5.18 9.78
CA PHE A 268 -10.35 -5.32 10.81
C PHE A 268 -10.58 -4.03 11.60
N LEU A 269 -9.58 -3.13 11.66
CA LEU A 269 -9.75 -1.81 12.28
C LEU A 269 -10.86 -1.02 11.55
N PHE A 270 -10.88 -1.10 10.23
CA PHE A 270 -11.83 -0.36 9.38
C PHE A 270 -13.15 -1.11 9.22
N THR A 271 -13.09 -2.40 8.90
CA THR A 271 -14.27 -3.22 8.60
C THR A 271 -15.05 -3.63 9.85
N ARG A 272 -14.43 -3.62 11.04
CA ARG A 272 -15.08 -4.03 12.29
C ARG A 272 -14.97 -2.99 13.39
N CYS A 273 -13.94 -2.17 13.43
CA CYS A 273 -13.70 -1.28 14.58
C CYS A 273 -14.01 0.20 14.32
N GLY A 274 -14.60 0.56 13.16
CA GLY A 274 -15.07 1.92 12.91
C GLY A 274 -13.96 2.96 12.65
N PHE A 275 -12.77 2.50 12.27
CA PHE A 275 -11.72 3.40 11.78
C PHE A 275 -12.16 3.99 10.43
N ASP A 276 -11.89 5.28 10.23
CA ASP A 276 -12.20 6.00 9.01
C ASP A 276 -11.19 5.62 7.90
N PRO A 277 -11.62 4.97 6.82
CA PRO A 277 -10.73 4.53 5.74
C PRO A 277 -10.14 5.68 4.91
N THR A 278 -10.58 6.92 5.12
CA THR A 278 -9.96 8.11 4.50
C THR A 278 -8.73 8.61 5.27
N VAL A 279 -8.56 8.20 6.53
CA VAL A 279 -7.38 8.53 7.34
C VAL A 279 -6.29 7.50 7.08
N ARG A 280 -5.11 7.98 6.69
CA ARG A 280 -3.94 7.15 6.35
C ARG A 280 -2.84 7.31 7.38
N ALA A 281 -2.95 6.57 8.48
CA ALA A 281 -2.00 6.62 9.60
C ALA A 281 -1.75 5.23 10.22
N ILE A 282 -1.75 4.19 9.38
CA ILE A 282 -1.36 2.84 9.82
C ILE A 282 0.15 2.65 9.58
N TYR A 283 0.83 2.16 10.60
CA TYR A 283 2.26 1.86 10.59
C TYR A 283 2.51 0.41 10.99
N CYS A 284 3.68 -0.07 10.61
CA CYS A 284 4.15 -1.40 10.96
C CYS A 284 5.58 -1.30 11.48
N SER A 285 5.71 -1.18 12.79
CA SER A 285 6.98 -1.20 13.50
C SER A 285 7.76 -2.48 13.23
N GLU A 286 7.06 -3.59 13.05
CA GLU A 286 7.67 -4.91 12.93
C GLU A 286 6.94 -5.81 11.92
N CYS A 287 7.66 -6.22 10.88
CA CYS A 287 7.25 -7.22 9.91
C CYS A 287 8.40 -8.15 9.55
N GLY A 288 8.13 -9.09 8.66
CA GLY A 288 9.09 -10.11 8.23
C GLY A 288 8.47 -11.49 8.35
N LEU A 289 9.32 -12.46 8.69
CA LEU A 289 8.92 -13.81 9.03
C LEU A 289 9.15 -13.99 10.53
N ASP A 290 8.14 -14.48 11.24
CA ASP A 290 8.26 -14.87 12.64
C ASP A 290 7.48 -16.17 12.91
N GLN A 291 8.22 -17.27 13.04
CA GLN A 291 7.65 -18.54 13.50
C GLN A 291 7.84 -18.71 15.01
N SER A 292 7.24 -17.80 15.79
CA SER A 292 7.12 -17.87 17.26
C SER A 292 8.35 -18.43 17.99
N SER A 293 9.37 -17.59 18.20
CA SER A 293 10.65 -17.95 18.83
C SER A 293 11.60 -18.85 18.03
N VAL A 294 11.18 -19.42 16.88
CA VAL A 294 12.10 -20.13 15.98
C VAL A 294 13.03 -19.16 15.24
N GLY A 295 12.52 -17.98 14.87
CA GLY A 295 13.25 -16.97 14.12
C GLY A 295 12.58 -16.59 12.80
N GLY A 296 13.28 -15.75 12.03
CA GLY A 296 12.82 -15.25 10.74
C GLY A 296 13.54 -15.89 9.55
N PHE A 297 13.73 -15.09 8.50
CA PHE A 297 14.30 -15.55 7.23
C PHE A 297 15.62 -16.30 7.38
N ARG A 298 16.50 -15.82 8.27
CA ARG A 298 17.79 -16.45 8.57
C ARG A 298 17.63 -17.81 9.25
N ALA A 299 16.78 -17.93 10.26
CA ALA A 299 16.51 -19.21 10.92
C ALA A 299 15.93 -20.26 9.96
N HIS A 300 15.16 -19.82 8.97
CA HIS A 300 14.60 -20.68 7.92
C HIS A 300 15.49 -20.83 6.67
N ALA A 301 16.74 -20.38 6.73
CA ALA A 301 17.71 -20.48 5.64
C ALA A 301 17.17 -19.98 4.28
N TYR A 302 16.48 -18.83 4.29
CA TYR A 302 16.01 -18.22 3.05
C TYR A 302 17.18 -17.88 2.14
N SER A 303 17.02 -18.14 0.84
CA SER A 303 17.93 -17.59 -0.17
C SER A 303 17.57 -16.12 -0.44
N GLN A 304 18.49 -15.38 -1.07
CA GLN A 304 18.22 -14.03 -1.56
C GLN A 304 16.98 -14.00 -2.48
N GLU A 305 16.79 -15.03 -3.29
CA GLU A 305 15.64 -15.13 -4.19
C GLU A 305 14.31 -15.34 -3.45
N LYS A 306 14.28 -16.22 -2.42
CA LYS A 306 13.06 -16.41 -1.61
C LYS A 306 12.73 -15.15 -0.81
N PHE A 307 13.74 -14.46 -0.29
CA PHE A 307 13.56 -13.19 0.40
C PHE A 307 13.05 -12.10 -0.56
N ARG A 308 13.56 -12.05 -1.79
CA ARG A 308 13.06 -11.15 -2.86
C ARG A 308 11.59 -11.40 -3.18
N ASP A 309 11.18 -12.67 -3.34
CA ASP A 309 9.78 -13.03 -3.58
C ASP A 309 8.87 -12.55 -2.44
N TRP A 310 9.32 -12.75 -1.19
CA TRP A 310 8.59 -12.24 -0.03
C TRP A 310 8.48 -10.71 -0.06
N CYS A 311 9.55 -9.96 -0.36
CA CYS A 311 9.51 -8.50 -0.43
C CYS A 311 8.50 -8.00 -1.49
N ASP A 312 8.55 -8.54 -2.72
CA ASP A 312 7.61 -8.17 -3.79
C ASP A 312 6.16 -8.45 -3.38
N LYS A 313 5.91 -9.65 -2.83
CA LYS A 313 4.59 -10.08 -2.37
C LYS A 313 4.07 -9.20 -1.24
N TYR A 314 4.90 -8.95 -0.24
CA TYR A 314 4.52 -8.14 0.93
C TYR A 314 4.22 -6.70 0.54
N ILE A 315 5.03 -6.07 -0.33
CA ILE A 315 4.76 -4.71 -0.82
C ILE A 315 3.45 -4.66 -1.61
N ARG A 316 3.21 -5.63 -2.51
CA ARG A 316 1.93 -5.70 -3.26
C ARG A 316 0.75 -5.87 -2.33
N LEU A 317 0.89 -6.75 -1.34
CA LEU A 317 -0.15 -7.05 -0.38
C LEU A 317 -0.54 -5.82 0.44
N GLN A 318 0.46 -5.10 0.97
CA GLN A 318 0.24 -3.89 1.76
C GLN A 318 -0.20 -2.69 0.92
N SER A 319 0.17 -2.66 -0.36
CA SER A 319 -0.25 -1.58 -1.29
C SER A 319 -1.65 -1.80 -1.87
N ALA A 320 -2.22 -3.00 -1.71
CA ALA A 320 -3.52 -3.31 -2.27
C ALA A 320 -4.64 -2.47 -1.61
N PRO A 321 -5.68 -2.07 -2.37
CA PRO A 321 -6.78 -1.28 -1.83
C PRO A 321 -7.47 -1.95 -0.64
N LEU A 322 -7.99 -1.12 0.26
CA LEU A 322 -8.90 -1.52 1.32
C LEU A 322 -10.34 -1.40 0.81
N VAL A 323 -11.17 -2.41 1.03
CA VAL A 323 -12.60 -2.35 0.72
C VAL A 323 -13.41 -2.30 2.01
N VAL A 324 -14.22 -1.25 2.17
CA VAL A 324 -15.16 -1.11 3.29
C VAL A 324 -16.55 -0.86 2.71
N ASP A 325 -17.52 -1.68 3.08
CA ASP A 325 -18.91 -1.58 2.62
C ASP A 325 -19.08 -1.47 1.10
N GLY A 326 -18.26 -2.24 0.36
CA GLY A 326 -18.26 -2.24 -1.11
C GLY A 326 -17.55 -1.06 -1.77
N LYS A 327 -17.07 -0.07 -1.00
CA LYS A 327 -16.27 1.04 -1.51
C LYS A 327 -14.78 0.77 -1.35
N SER A 328 -14.02 1.04 -2.41
CA SER A 328 -12.56 0.90 -2.45
C SER A 328 -11.87 2.18 -2.00
N TYR A 329 -10.84 2.02 -1.17
CA TYR A 329 -9.99 3.09 -0.63
C TYR A 329 -8.52 2.75 -0.87
N PRO A 330 -7.64 3.76 -1.06
CA PRO A 330 -6.19 3.54 -1.04
C PRO A 330 -5.77 2.87 0.27
N SER A 331 -4.71 2.06 0.22
CA SER A 331 -4.20 1.42 1.43
C SER A 331 -3.83 2.47 2.50
N PRO A 332 -4.32 2.34 3.74
CA PRO A 332 -4.08 3.29 4.82
C PRO A 332 -2.69 3.10 5.46
N ILE A 333 -2.01 1.99 5.16
CA ILE A 333 -0.68 1.68 5.69
C ILE A 333 0.42 2.41 4.92
N ILE A 334 1.35 3.00 5.68
CA ILE A 334 2.41 3.86 5.14
C ILE A 334 3.68 3.07 4.82
N GLY A 335 4.03 2.11 5.66
CA GLY A 335 5.26 1.35 5.55
C GLY A 335 5.44 0.37 6.69
N GLY A 336 6.50 -0.43 6.59
CA GLY A 336 6.84 -1.45 7.57
C GLY A 336 8.35 -1.67 7.70
N ALA A 337 8.82 -1.93 8.91
CA ALA A 337 10.22 -2.22 9.19
C ALA A 337 10.42 -3.73 9.39
N ILE A 338 11.35 -4.33 8.64
CA ILE A 338 11.67 -5.75 8.80
C ILE A 338 12.56 -5.93 10.04
N PHE A 339 12.12 -6.76 10.98
CA PHE A 339 12.89 -7.14 12.16
C PHE A 339 13.88 -8.25 11.79
N GLN A 340 15.19 -8.06 11.88
CA GLN A 340 15.93 -6.85 12.28
C GLN A 340 17.30 -6.74 11.61
N ALA A 341 17.78 -5.51 11.41
CA ALA A 341 19.13 -5.22 10.92
C ALA A 341 20.01 -4.71 12.09
N SER A 342 20.55 -5.63 12.89
CA SER A 342 21.51 -5.28 13.95
C SER A 342 22.41 -6.47 14.32
N ASP A 343 23.41 -6.22 15.16
CA ASP A 343 24.34 -7.20 15.74
C ASP A 343 23.84 -7.77 17.09
N HIS A 344 22.56 -7.56 17.45
CA HIS A 344 22.04 -7.98 18.74
C HIS A 344 21.91 -9.51 18.87
N ASN A 345 22.71 -10.10 19.77
CA ASN A 345 22.86 -11.55 19.91
C ASN A 345 21.59 -12.31 20.31
N ARG A 346 20.65 -11.67 21.04
CA ARG A 346 19.43 -12.34 21.53
C ARG A 346 18.45 -12.75 20.40
N TRP A 347 18.50 -12.07 19.25
CA TRP A 347 17.54 -12.26 18.16
C TRP A 347 18.24 -12.53 16.81
N GLN A 348 19.36 -13.26 16.84
CA GLN A 348 20.12 -13.58 15.63
C GLN A 348 19.32 -14.37 14.58
N GLY A 349 18.29 -15.13 14.98
CA GLY A 349 17.41 -15.84 14.07
C GLY A 349 16.58 -14.92 13.15
N TYR A 350 16.40 -13.65 13.56
CA TYR A 350 15.66 -12.62 12.82
C TYR A 350 16.58 -11.67 12.06
N GLU A 351 17.89 -11.88 12.11
CA GLU A 351 18.86 -10.95 11.58
C GLU A 351 18.82 -10.92 10.04
N ILE A 352 18.69 -9.70 9.46
CA ILE A 352 18.48 -9.49 8.02
C ILE A 352 19.60 -8.75 7.28
N SER A 353 20.71 -8.39 7.93
CA SER A 353 21.85 -7.74 7.25
C SER A 353 22.36 -8.52 6.03
N PRO A 354 22.42 -9.87 6.06
CA PRO A 354 22.75 -10.67 4.87
C PRO A 354 21.80 -10.44 3.69
N TYR A 355 20.55 -10.03 3.92
CA TYR A 355 19.54 -9.80 2.88
C TYR A 355 19.45 -8.34 2.41
N LEU A 356 20.17 -7.40 3.04
CA LEU A 356 20.16 -5.98 2.66
C LEU A 356 20.47 -5.73 1.17
N PRO A 357 21.43 -6.42 0.52
CA PRO A 357 21.65 -6.26 -0.92
C PRO A 357 20.40 -6.49 -1.78
N THR A 358 19.53 -7.42 -1.37
CA THR A 358 18.26 -7.69 -2.03
C THR A 358 17.21 -6.66 -1.63
N LEU A 359 17.10 -6.33 -0.34
CA LEU A 359 16.11 -5.36 0.15
C LEU A 359 16.27 -3.99 -0.52
N ARG A 360 17.51 -3.54 -0.76
CA ARG A 360 17.83 -2.25 -1.42
C ARG A 360 17.17 -2.09 -2.79
N GLN A 361 16.84 -3.18 -3.48
CA GLN A 361 16.14 -3.15 -4.77
C GLN A 361 14.70 -2.64 -4.63
N PHE A 362 14.14 -2.64 -3.42
CA PHE A 362 12.76 -2.26 -3.12
C PHE A 362 12.61 -0.89 -2.45
N TYR A 363 13.70 -0.17 -2.19
CA TYR A 363 13.65 1.13 -1.48
C TYR A 363 12.90 2.23 -2.23
N ALA A 364 12.86 2.15 -3.56
CA ALA A 364 12.05 3.01 -4.41
C ALA A 364 10.62 2.47 -4.65
N GLY A 365 10.21 1.40 -3.95
CA GLY A 365 8.97 0.66 -4.20
C GLY A 365 9.22 -0.64 -4.97
N LEU A 366 8.20 -1.16 -5.66
CA LEU A 366 8.35 -2.38 -6.45
C LEU A 366 9.42 -2.18 -7.53
N PRO A 367 10.40 -3.08 -7.67
CA PRO A 367 11.43 -2.97 -8.68
C PRO A 367 10.77 -3.01 -10.06
N VAL A 368 11.23 -2.15 -10.97
CA VAL A 368 10.86 -2.24 -12.38
C VAL A 368 11.27 -3.63 -12.84
N ARG A 369 10.30 -4.45 -13.25
CA ARG A 369 10.59 -5.75 -13.89
C ARG A 369 11.30 -5.45 -15.20
N VAL A 370 12.63 -5.46 -15.19
CA VAL A 370 13.42 -5.55 -16.41
C VAL A 370 13.14 -6.97 -16.94
N ALA A 371 12.42 -7.06 -18.06
CA ALA A 371 12.25 -8.32 -18.75
C ALA A 371 13.65 -8.93 -18.98
N PRO A 372 13.87 -10.22 -18.72
CA PRO A 372 15.14 -10.84 -19.08
C PRO A 372 15.37 -10.59 -20.57
N GLU A 373 16.52 -10.01 -20.93
CA GLU A 373 16.98 -10.05 -22.31
C GLU A 373 16.99 -11.51 -22.73
N ASP A 374 16.20 -11.83 -23.75
CA ASP A 374 16.13 -13.15 -24.35
C ASP A 374 17.51 -13.47 -24.96
N GLN A 375 18.41 -14.03 -24.15
CA GLN A 375 19.64 -14.65 -24.61
C GLN A 375 19.33 -16.03 -25.20
N SER A 376 18.48 -16.05 -26.24
CA SER A 376 18.35 -17.19 -27.11
C SER A 376 19.33 -17.03 -28.27
N PRO A 377 20.40 -17.84 -28.36
CA PRO A 377 21.26 -17.83 -29.53
C PRO A 377 20.47 -18.32 -30.73
N ALA A 378 20.40 -17.47 -31.75
CA ALA A 378 19.84 -17.77 -33.06
C ALA A 378 20.40 -19.09 -33.62
N ARG A 379 19.62 -20.17 -33.57
CA ARG A 379 19.84 -21.35 -34.41
C ARG A 379 19.18 -21.11 -35.77
N GLY A 380 19.90 -20.35 -36.59
CA GLY A 380 19.69 -20.34 -38.03
C GLY A 380 20.03 -21.70 -38.65
N ALA A 381 19.13 -22.13 -39.53
CA ALA A 381 19.37 -22.99 -40.69
C ALA A 381 19.99 -24.37 -40.48
N ARG A 382 19.14 -25.42 -40.49
CA ARG A 382 19.34 -26.59 -41.36
C ARG A 382 17.98 -27.14 -41.79
N ARG A 383 17.57 -26.80 -43.02
CA ARG A 383 16.46 -27.43 -43.73
C ARG A 383 17.03 -28.20 -44.93
N ARG A 384 16.47 -29.40 -45.13
CA ARG A 384 16.46 -30.27 -46.34
C ARG A 384 17.59 -31.29 -46.55
N ALA A 385 17.26 -32.55 -46.27
CA ALA A 385 17.20 -33.71 -47.20
C ALA A 385 17.09 -34.95 -46.28
N ALA A 386 16.26 -35.98 -46.45
CA ALA A 386 15.53 -36.47 -47.61
C ALA A 386 14.26 -37.20 -47.15
N ARG A 387 13.27 -37.22 -48.05
CA ARG A 387 12.04 -38.01 -47.97
C ARG A 387 12.22 -39.22 -48.89
N LYS A 388 11.71 -40.38 -48.45
CA LYS A 388 11.40 -41.64 -49.19
C LYS A 388 12.38 -42.81 -49.02
N SER A 389 11.89 -43.89 -48.41
CA SER A 389 11.96 -45.31 -48.87
C SER A 389 11.54 -46.23 -47.70
N ALA A 390 10.31 -46.75 -47.70
CA ALA A 390 9.97 -48.18 -47.85
C ALA A 390 9.67 -48.84 -46.47
N ILE A 391 8.42 -49.16 -46.12
CA ILE A 391 7.63 -50.34 -46.52
C ILE A 391 8.26 -51.67 -46.04
N ARG A 392 7.56 -52.28 -45.05
CA ARG A 392 7.42 -53.72 -44.72
C ARG A 392 8.63 -54.53 -44.24
N HIS A 393 8.53 -55.03 -42.99
CA HIS A 393 8.39 -56.47 -42.66
C HIS A 393 8.04 -56.60 -41.16
N ARG A 394 6.85 -57.10 -40.81
CA ARG A 394 6.48 -58.49 -40.42
C ARG A 394 7.01 -58.93 -39.04
N ALA A 395 6.04 -59.08 -38.13
CA ALA A 395 5.85 -60.13 -37.13
C ALA A 395 7.08 -60.92 -36.62
N ALA A 396 7.34 -60.80 -35.32
CA ALA A 396 7.25 -61.88 -34.34
C ALA A 396 6.99 -61.26 -32.96
#